data_AF-A0A450S829-F1
#
_entry.id   AF-A0A450S829-F1
#
_cell.length_a   1.000
_cell.length_b   1.000
_cell.length_c   1.000
_cell.angle_alpha   90.00
_cell.angle_beta   90.00
_cell.angle_gamma   90.00
#
_symmetry.space_group_name_H-M   'P 1'
#
loop_
_entity.id
_entity.type
_entity.pdbx_description
1 polymer ?
#
loop_
_entity_poly.entity_id
_entity_poly.type
_entity_poly.pdbx_seq_one_letter_code
_entity_poly.pdbx_strand_id
1 'polypeptide(L)'
;MKPNEKWIDDWRIGMKPSTEGELAGDLLKFFTDFWDRQKLDEKSKTTRNRYAGSLHALGGHLVECSIFDDDVDKSLHDLLFECVGPDGGPLIFPDDESWQNEVDMVCRKIYKHMKKM
;
A
#
# COMPACT_ATOMS: atom_id res chain seq x y z
N MET A 1 -6.05 8.95 8.23
CA MET A 1 -5.28 10.14 7.77
C MET A 1 -5.06 9.98 6.28
N LYS A 2 -5.11 11.05 5.48
CA LYS A 2 -4.75 10.95 4.05
C LYS A 2 -3.25 10.56 3.95
N PRO A 3 -2.82 9.78 2.93
CA PRO A 3 -1.41 9.53 2.70
C PRO A 3 -0.61 10.84 2.71
N ASN A 4 0.53 10.84 3.40
CA ASN A 4 1.40 12.01 3.54
C ASN A 4 2.85 11.58 3.73
N GLU A 5 3.77 12.54 3.65
CA GLU A 5 5.23 12.30 3.68
C GLU A 5 5.72 11.58 4.93
N LYS A 6 5.02 11.66 6.07
CA LYS A 6 5.42 10.91 7.28
C LYS A 6 5.41 9.40 7.08
N TRP A 7 4.61 8.90 6.14
CA TRP A 7 4.55 7.47 5.83
C TRP A 7 5.87 6.96 5.25
N ILE A 8 6.63 7.82 4.55
CA ILE A 8 7.96 7.46 4.04
C ILE A 8 8.89 7.14 5.21
N ASP A 9 8.85 7.94 6.26
CA ASP A 9 9.63 7.69 7.48
C ASP A 9 9.12 6.46 8.23
N ASP A 10 7.79 6.28 8.32
CA ASP A 10 7.18 5.13 9.00
C ASP A 10 7.56 3.78 8.37
N TRP A 11 7.76 3.73 7.05
CA TRP A 11 8.13 2.53 6.31
C TRP A 11 9.64 2.28 6.24
N ARG A 12 10.45 3.20 6.74
CA ARG A 12 11.91 3.10 6.65
C ARG A 12 12.43 1.99 7.55
N ILE A 13 13.17 1.05 6.96
CA ILE A 13 13.81 -0.08 7.65
C ILE A 13 15.28 0.28 7.94
N GLY A 14 15.92 1.02 7.03
CA GLY A 14 17.29 1.50 7.16
C GLY A 14 18.35 0.55 6.60
N MET A 15 17.97 -0.48 5.84
CA MET A 15 18.92 -1.41 5.21
C MET A 15 19.39 -0.93 3.84
N LYS A 16 18.48 -0.44 3.00
CA LYS A 16 18.81 0.18 1.68
C LYS A 16 18.13 1.56 1.57
N PRO A 17 18.58 2.58 2.33
CA PRO A 17 17.83 3.83 2.52
C PRO A 17 17.43 4.57 1.23
N SER A 18 18.28 4.53 0.20
CA SER A 18 17.96 5.16 -1.09
C SER A 18 16.81 4.43 -1.80
N THR A 19 16.89 3.10 -1.92
CA THR A 19 15.84 2.26 -2.53
C THR A 19 14.53 2.35 -1.76
N GLU A 20 14.59 2.30 -0.42
CA GLU A 20 13.42 2.47 0.45
C GLU A 20 12.74 3.82 0.19
N GLY A 21 13.51 4.90 0.15
CA GLY A 21 12.98 6.25 -0.04
C GLY A 21 12.36 6.47 -1.42
N GLU A 22 12.98 5.93 -2.48
CA GLU A 22 12.44 6.01 -3.84
C GLU A 22 11.10 5.25 -3.94
N LEU A 23 11.06 3.99 -3.49
CA LEU A 23 9.85 3.18 -3.52
C LEU A 23 8.74 3.76 -2.64
N ALA A 24 9.07 4.19 -1.42
CA ALA A 24 8.12 4.82 -0.51
C ALA A 24 7.54 6.11 -1.09
N GLY A 25 8.37 6.91 -1.77
CA GLY A 25 7.91 8.12 -2.48
C GLY A 25 6.94 7.80 -3.61
N ASP A 26 7.19 6.75 -4.38
CA ASP A 26 6.31 6.34 -5.47
C ASP A 26 5.01 5.70 -4.97
N LEU A 27 5.08 4.89 -3.91
CA LEU A 27 3.91 4.37 -3.19
C LEU A 27 3.02 5.52 -2.70
N LEU A 28 3.63 6.55 -2.10
CA LEU A 28 2.90 7.70 -1.58
C LEU A 28 2.16 8.45 -2.70
N LYS A 29 2.81 8.67 -3.85
CA LYS A 29 2.18 9.29 -5.02
C LYS A 29 1.00 8.44 -5.52
N PHE A 30 1.21 7.14 -5.68
CA PHE A 30 0.18 6.21 -6.15
C PHE A 30 -1.02 6.15 -5.20
N PHE A 31 -0.78 6.01 -3.88
CA PHE A 31 -1.84 6.00 -2.88
C PHE A 31 -2.59 7.33 -2.80
N THR A 32 -1.92 8.45 -3.05
CA THR A 32 -2.57 9.76 -3.10
C THR A 32 -3.51 9.87 -4.30
N ASP A 33 -3.07 9.48 -5.51
CA ASP A 33 -3.95 9.44 -6.69
C ASP A 33 -5.13 8.49 -6.44
N PHE A 34 -4.88 7.28 -5.94
CA PHE A 34 -5.92 6.33 -5.59
C PHE A 34 -6.93 6.94 -4.60
N TRP A 35 -6.46 7.58 -3.54
CA TRP A 35 -7.29 8.23 -2.53
C TRP A 35 -8.23 9.27 -3.15
N ASP A 36 -7.70 10.10 -4.03
CA ASP A 36 -8.43 11.18 -4.69
C ASP A 36 -9.46 10.63 -5.69
N ARG A 37 -9.10 9.61 -6.49
CA ARG A 37 -10.04 8.97 -7.42
C ARG A 37 -11.18 8.24 -6.74
N GLN A 38 -10.92 7.65 -5.57
CA GLN A 38 -11.96 7.04 -4.73
C GLN A 38 -12.79 8.08 -3.95
N LYS A 39 -12.43 9.37 -4.04
CA LYS A 39 -13.06 10.48 -3.32
C LYS A 39 -13.14 10.21 -1.82
N LEU A 40 -12.05 9.71 -1.24
CA LEU A 40 -12.06 9.26 0.15
C LEU A 40 -12.28 10.42 1.13
N ASP A 41 -11.89 11.64 0.78
CA ASP A 41 -12.14 12.84 1.60
C ASP A 41 -13.63 13.12 1.82
N GLU A 42 -14.50 12.69 0.90
CA GLU A 42 -15.96 12.80 1.00
C GLU A 42 -16.59 11.65 1.83
N LYS A 43 -15.81 10.63 2.22
CA LYS A 43 -16.32 9.46 2.95
C LYS A 43 -16.32 9.67 4.46
N SER A 44 -17.07 8.82 5.15
CA SER A 44 -17.13 8.82 6.61
C SER A 44 -15.73 8.66 7.23
N LYS A 45 -15.57 9.16 8.46
CA LYS A 45 -14.31 9.03 9.22
C LYS A 45 -13.87 7.57 9.34
N THR A 46 -14.81 6.66 9.63
CA THR A 46 -14.54 5.22 9.74
C THR A 46 -13.99 4.65 8.43
N THR A 47 -14.60 4.98 7.29
CA THR A 47 -14.10 4.53 5.98
C THR A 47 -12.73 5.10 5.67
N ARG A 48 -12.50 6.40 5.92
CA ARG A 48 -11.18 7.01 5.72
C ARG A 48 -10.10 6.37 6.58
N ASN A 49 -10.43 6.04 7.83
CA ASN A 49 -9.49 5.38 8.73
C ASN A 49 -9.15 3.96 8.27
N ARG A 50 -10.15 3.18 7.84
CA ARG A 50 -9.95 1.86 7.24
C ARG A 50 -8.98 1.93 6.06
N TYR A 51 -9.28 2.78 5.08
CA TYR A 51 -8.42 2.93 3.90
C TYR A 51 -7.02 3.41 4.29
N ALA A 52 -6.90 4.37 5.20
CA ALA A 52 -5.60 4.85 5.65
C ALA A 52 -4.77 3.74 6.30
N GLY A 53 -5.37 2.96 7.21
CA GLY A 53 -4.68 1.86 7.88
C GLY A 53 -4.26 0.76 6.91
N SER A 54 -5.16 0.34 6.03
CA SER A 54 -4.86 -0.69 5.02
C SER A 54 -3.79 -0.26 4.02
N LEU A 55 -3.83 0.99 3.53
CA LEU A 55 -2.81 1.52 2.62
C LEU A 55 -1.45 1.65 3.32
N HIS A 56 -1.44 2.11 4.57
CA HIS A 56 -0.21 2.22 5.35
C HIS A 56 0.43 0.85 5.60
N ALA A 57 -0.38 -0.14 6.00
CA ALA A 57 0.07 -1.52 6.20
C ALA A 57 0.60 -2.14 4.91
N LEU A 58 -0.12 -1.99 3.80
CA LEU A 58 0.32 -2.48 2.49
C LEU A 58 1.64 -1.82 2.05
N GLY A 59 1.77 -0.51 2.21
CA GLY A 59 3.01 0.20 1.86
C GLY A 59 4.22 -0.29 2.64
N GLY A 60 4.07 -0.50 3.95
CA GLY A 60 5.13 -1.05 4.79
C GLY A 60 5.56 -2.44 4.34
N HIS A 61 4.59 -3.32 4.05
CA HIS A 61 4.87 -4.66 3.52
C HIS A 61 5.60 -4.63 2.17
N LEU A 62 5.20 -3.76 1.25
CA LEU A 62 5.85 -3.65 -0.06
C LEU A 62 7.29 -3.14 0.04
N VAL A 63 7.54 -2.16 0.91
CA VAL A 63 8.90 -1.70 1.19
C VAL A 63 9.72 -2.85 1.80
N GLU A 64 9.18 -3.56 2.79
CA GLU A 64 9.84 -4.73 3.38
C GLU A 64 10.19 -5.80 2.34
N CYS A 65 9.24 -6.19 1.50
CA CYS A 65 9.46 -7.15 0.41
C CYS A 65 10.56 -6.70 -0.54
N SER A 66 10.58 -5.42 -0.94
CA SER A 66 11.60 -4.90 -1.85
C SER A 66 13.03 -4.95 -1.30
N ILE A 67 13.18 -5.00 0.03
CA ILE A 67 14.49 -5.04 0.67
C ILE A 67 15.04 -6.46 0.73
N PHE A 68 14.18 -7.43 1.02
CA PHE A 68 14.55 -8.84 1.20
C PHE A 68 14.49 -9.69 -0.07
N ASP A 69 13.80 -9.21 -1.11
CA ASP A 69 13.79 -9.85 -2.43
C ASP A 69 15.03 -9.37 -3.21
N ASP A 70 16.19 -9.98 -2.93
CA ASP A 70 17.51 -9.59 -3.46
C ASP A 70 17.68 -9.82 -4.97
N ASP A 71 16.71 -10.47 -5.65
CA ASP A 71 16.90 -10.96 -7.02
C ASP A 71 16.35 -10.05 -8.14
N VAL A 72 15.59 -8.99 -7.84
CA VAL A 72 15.02 -8.13 -8.90
C VAL A 72 14.78 -6.69 -8.42
N ASP A 73 15.36 -5.70 -9.12
CA ASP A 73 14.90 -4.30 -9.07
C ASP A 73 13.48 -4.23 -9.66
N LYS A 74 12.47 -4.52 -8.83
CA LYS A 74 11.06 -4.49 -9.25
C LYS A 74 10.57 -3.06 -9.24
N SER A 75 9.87 -2.67 -10.31
CA SER A 75 9.15 -1.39 -10.30
C SER A 75 7.99 -1.44 -9.30
N LEU A 76 7.52 -0.26 -8.85
CA LEU A 76 6.29 -0.16 -8.04
C LEU A 76 5.11 -0.92 -8.66
N HIS A 77 4.97 -0.84 -9.99
CA HIS A 77 3.89 -1.50 -10.70
C HIS A 77 4.00 -3.02 -10.58
N ASP A 78 5.20 -3.58 -10.72
CA ASP A 78 5.43 -5.02 -10.61
C ASP A 78 5.12 -5.51 -9.20
N LEU A 79 5.64 -4.81 -8.18
CA LEU A 79 5.36 -5.10 -6.77
C LEU A 79 3.86 -5.08 -6.46
N LEU A 80 3.15 -4.05 -6.92
CA LEU A 80 1.70 -3.99 -6.75
C LEU A 80 0.97 -5.10 -7.49
N PHE A 81 1.35 -5.43 -8.73
CA PHE A 81 0.69 -6.49 -9.50
C PHE A 81 0.91 -7.88 -8.91
N GLU A 82 2.07 -8.14 -8.32
CA GLU A 82 2.38 -9.39 -7.62
C GLU A 82 1.63 -9.49 -6.28
N CYS A 83 1.49 -8.37 -5.55
CA CYS A 83 0.89 -8.38 -4.22
C CYS A 83 -0.63 -8.17 -4.19
N VAL A 84 -1.22 -7.49 -5.18
CA VAL A 84 -2.67 -7.18 -5.18
C VAL A 84 -3.41 -7.89 -6.31
N GLY A 85 -4.53 -8.51 -5.95
CA GLY A 85 -5.31 -9.34 -6.86
C GLY A 85 -6.82 -9.14 -6.77
N PRO A 86 -7.59 -9.88 -7.59
CA PRO A 86 -9.05 -9.87 -7.53
C PRO A 86 -9.58 -10.44 -6.20
N ASP A 87 -8.79 -11.28 -5.53
CA ASP A 87 -9.20 -11.98 -4.30
C ASP A 87 -8.76 -11.25 -3.02
N GLY A 88 -7.75 -10.39 -3.08
CA GLY A 88 -7.22 -9.71 -1.88
C GLY A 88 -5.81 -9.18 -2.08
N GLY A 89 -5.07 -9.13 -0.99
CA GLY A 89 -3.66 -8.74 -0.96
C GLY A 89 -2.79 -9.72 -0.17
N PRO A 90 -1.59 -9.30 0.23
CA PRO A 90 -0.71 -10.13 1.05
C PRO A 90 -1.30 -10.37 2.44
N LEU A 91 -0.87 -11.46 3.08
CA LEU A 91 -1.20 -11.76 4.47
C LEU A 91 -0.33 -10.87 5.39
N ILE A 92 -0.92 -9.80 5.93
CA ILE A 92 -0.24 -8.84 6.82
C ILE A 92 -0.61 -9.08 8.28
N PHE A 93 -1.86 -9.47 8.56
CA PHE A 93 -2.38 -9.69 9.91
C PHE A 93 -2.83 -11.15 10.08
N PRO A 94 -1.90 -12.10 10.30
CA PRO A 94 -2.22 -13.52 10.36
C PRO A 94 -3.16 -13.89 11.52
N ASP A 95 -3.09 -13.15 12.63
CA ASP A 95 -3.87 -13.40 13.84
C ASP A 95 -5.09 -12.48 13.99
N ASP A 96 -5.36 -11.60 13.02
CA ASP A 96 -6.49 -10.66 13.04
C ASP A 96 -7.23 -10.66 11.70
N GLU A 97 -8.17 -11.60 11.58
CA GLU A 97 -8.99 -11.78 10.38
C GLU A 97 -9.81 -10.51 10.04
N SER A 98 -10.22 -9.74 11.06
CA SER A 98 -10.99 -8.51 10.82
C SER A 98 -10.12 -7.48 10.11
N TRP A 99 -8.89 -7.25 10.60
CA TRP A 99 -7.96 -6.33 9.97
C TRP A 99 -7.47 -6.83 8.60
N GLN A 100 -7.20 -8.14 8.46
CA GLN A 100 -6.84 -8.73 7.17
C GLN A 100 -7.95 -8.51 6.13
N ASN A 101 -9.22 -8.70 6.50
CA ASN A 101 -10.35 -8.44 5.61
C ASN A 101 -10.44 -6.98 5.13
N GLU A 102 -10.05 -6.03 5.98
CA GLU A 102 -9.96 -4.61 5.59
C GLU A 102 -8.86 -4.38 4.56
N VAL A 103 -7.67 -4.96 4.78
CA VAL A 103 -6.54 -4.92 3.82
C VAL A 103 -6.95 -5.52 2.48
N ASP A 104 -7.53 -6.72 2.47
CA ASP A 104 -7.94 -7.40 1.25
C ASP A 104 -8.99 -6.61 0.48
N MET A 105 -9.94 -5.99 1.19
CA MET A 105 -10.95 -5.13 0.57
C MET A 105 -10.28 -3.95 -0.16
N VAL A 106 -9.31 -3.30 0.45
CA VAL A 106 -8.57 -2.18 -0.16
C VAL A 106 -7.70 -2.66 -1.33
N CYS A 107 -7.02 -3.81 -1.20
CA CYS A 107 -6.23 -4.40 -2.28
C CYS A 107 -7.07 -4.69 -3.53
N ARG A 108 -8.28 -5.23 -3.35
CA ARG A 108 -9.23 -5.42 -4.46
C ARG A 108 -9.66 -4.11 -5.13
N LYS A 109 -9.69 -3.00 -4.38
CA LYS A 109 -9.98 -1.66 -4.93
C LYS A 109 -8.79 -1.10 -5.69
N ILE A 110 -7.58 -1.28 -5.18
CA ILE A 110 -6.33 -0.94 -5.87
C ILE A 110 -6.22 -1.71 -7.18
N TYR A 111 -6.44 -3.03 -7.17
CA TYR A 111 -6.42 -3.86 -8.37
C TYR A 111 -7.40 -3.36 -9.45
N LYS A 112 -8.61 -2.94 -9.04
CA LYS A 112 -9.60 -2.33 -9.93
C LYS A 112 -9.18 -0.93 -10.42
N HIS A 113 -8.44 -0.19 -9.62
CA HIS A 113 -7.90 1.13 -9.99
C HIS A 113 -6.80 0.98 -11.04
N MET A 114 -5.87 0.04 -10.84
CA MET A 114 -4.79 -0.27 -11.78
C MET A 114 -5.32 -0.71 -13.15
N LYS A 115 -6.42 -1.47 -13.19
CA LYS A 115 -7.09 -1.87 -14.45
C LYS A 115 -7.81 -0.74 -15.20
N LYS A 116 -7.98 0.42 -14.58
CA LYS A 116 -8.67 1.59 -15.15
C LYS A 116 -7.72 2.72 -15.52
N MET A 117 -6.44 2.58 -15.19
CA MET A 117 -5.36 3.42 -15.70
C MET A 117 -5.06 3.02 -17.14
#